data_AF-A0A8S3Z9Z4-F1
#
_entry.id   AF-A0A8S3Z9Z4-F1
#
_cell.length_a   1.000
_cell.length_b   1.000
_cell.length_c   1.000
_cell.angle_alpha   90.00
_cell.angle_beta   90.00
_cell.angle_gamma   90.00
#
_symmetry.space_group_name_H-M   'P 1'
#
loop_
_entity.id
_entity.type
_entity.pdbx_description
1 polymer ?
#
loop_
_entity_poly.entity_id
_entity_poly.type
_entity_poly.pdbx_seq_one_letter_code
_entity_poly.pdbx_strand_id
1 'polypeptide(L)'
;REGSTGDGASTSGSASQVDGSISASGPSIRPPGSPGTRKVRRSASSSDIGDDFGRDGGEDDAIFLDSGSHETHSLNEADGVLRDRRESIEGMTTIRISPEKVLNLPSLTAAQLKSITDPTPETEAYKSLVASLKSKTGSSKLNLEGKRLVSEKEWALLQAEMRASRENLGRPCTMCSNYEVQLQTIQEELKAAKSELIRLERAYSSEQQTNKNLLKYQSELEEALKNAAEDAQSQITHLTNRLMDCENYLKDFKEQMSTTHLQLQDHCKSLTENREEVQRELTKLQEENDSLVDKYSKTAQQLQNEDINLPNNLEEMQLLLLKYREEIISAKVAKEHTEETLKSEIVFLKSQVMGEQQEKATLEETLTQEIGALQAKVAEIDVLKKDLEQEATLRAETETKLREAESSLRSIQGKSKQLISKMQERLEEMDKKKSKLESENHALRTKVQSLQVDLDNSEAVQRDFVKLSQSLQIQLEKIRQAENEVRWQHEDDIDDCNNCKQPFSVTKRKHHCRHCGRIFCADCTTKSVVSGPNFRQAKVCDVCHTILVKDATPYFSTDPPATPD
;
A
#
# COMPACT_ATOMS: atom_id res chain seq x y z
N ARG A 1 -71.14 -31.58 -21.44
CA ARG A 1 -70.21 -31.21 -22.53
C ARG A 1 -68.77 -31.43 -22.11
N GLU A 2 -68.10 -32.58 -22.25
CA GLU A 2 -68.46 -34.00 -22.54
C GLU A 2 -67.17 -34.84 -22.36
N GLY A 3 -67.15 -36.14 -21.99
CA GLY A 3 -68.23 -37.01 -21.52
C GLY A 3 -67.88 -38.52 -21.55
N SER A 4 -67.23 -39.05 -20.49
CA SER A 4 -66.94 -40.49 -20.25
C SER A 4 -65.90 -41.14 -21.21
N THR A 5 -65.15 -42.24 -20.98
CA THR A 5 -64.81 -43.19 -19.86
C THR A 5 -63.53 -43.95 -20.30
N GLY A 6 -62.82 -44.82 -19.55
CA GLY A 6 -62.94 -45.42 -18.21
C GLY A 6 -61.87 -46.53 -18.01
N ASP A 7 -61.84 -47.22 -16.86
CA ASP A 7 -61.01 -48.40 -16.49
C ASP A 7 -59.45 -48.24 -16.50
N GLY A 8 -58.63 -48.97 -15.73
CA GLY A 8 -58.86 -49.98 -14.67
C GLY A 8 -57.54 -50.71 -14.30
N ALA A 9 -57.46 -51.34 -13.12
CA ALA A 9 -56.31 -52.09 -12.53
C ALA A 9 -55.08 -51.24 -12.10
N SER A 10 -54.52 -51.28 -10.88
CA SER A 10 -54.27 -52.31 -9.83
C SER A 10 -52.79 -52.75 -9.79
N THR A 11 -52.00 -52.13 -8.92
CA THR A 11 -50.79 -52.76 -8.32
C THR A 11 -50.70 -52.39 -6.84
N SER A 12 -50.28 -53.36 -6.03
CA SER A 12 -50.42 -53.38 -4.58
C SER A 12 -49.10 -53.72 -3.88
N GLY A 13 -48.76 -52.99 -2.81
CA GLY A 13 -47.80 -53.40 -1.79
C GLY A 13 -46.32 -53.46 -2.22
N SER A 14 -45.35 -53.45 -1.31
CA SER A 14 -45.41 -53.24 0.15
C SER A 14 -44.09 -52.63 0.62
N ALA A 15 -44.15 -51.66 1.53
CA ALA A 15 -42.98 -51.21 2.27
C ALA A 15 -42.77 -52.15 3.47
N SER A 16 -41.59 -52.76 3.57
CA SER A 16 -41.22 -53.63 4.70
C SER A 16 -40.02 -53.06 5.44
N GLN A 17 -40.29 -52.40 6.58
CA GLN A 17 -39.30 -52.32 7.65
C GLN A 17 -39.06 -53.73 8.21
N VAL A 18 -37.82 -54.06 8.53
CA VAL A 18 -37.49 -55.23 9.36
C VAL A 18 -36.42 -54.83 10.37
N ASP A 19 -36.82 -54.77 11.64
CA ASP A 19 -35.91 -54.71 12.78
C ASP A 19 -35.12 -56.02 12.92
N GLY A 20 -33.84 -55.92 13.27
CA GLY A 20 -32.91 -57.06 13.32
C GLY A 20 -31.99 -57.03 14.54
N SER A 21 -32.56 -56.94 15.75
CA SER A 21 -31.80 -57.00 16.99
C SER A 21 -31.39 -58.44 17.34
N ILE A 22 -30.08 -58.70 17.50
CA ILE A 22 -29.55 -59.91 18.16
C ILE A 22 -28.57 -59.48 19.28
N SER A 23 -28.71 -60.12 20.43
CA SER A 23 -27.97 -59.85 21.67
C SER A 23 -27.15 -61.08 22.12
N ALA A 24 -26.24 -60.85 23.08
CA ALA A 24 -25.44 -61.83 23.83
C ALA A 24 -24.17 -62.35 23.09
N SER A 25 -23.00 -62.55 23.72
CA SER A 25 -22.60 -62.50 25.14
C SER A 25 -21.15 -62.00 25.31
N GLY A 26 -20.77 -61.54 26.52
CA GLY A 26 -19.36 -61.27 26.91
C GLY A 26 -18.58 -62.55 27.29
N PRO A 27 -17.38 -62.49 27.96
CA PRO A 27 -17.03 -61.47 28.97
C PRO A 27 -15.58 -60.89 29.00
N SER A 28 -15.54 -59.65 29.51
CA SER A 28 -14.51 -58.96 30.31
C SER A 28 -13.30 -59.73 30.91
N ILE A 29 -12.09 -59.16 30.76
CA ILE A 29 -11.04 -59.05 31.83
C ILE A 29 -10.41 -57.62 31.80
N ARG A 30 -9.97 -57.11 32.96
CA ARG A 30 -9.54 -55.72 33.27
C ARG A 30 -7.99 -55.49 33.24
N PRO A 31 -7.50 -54.23 33.32
CA PRO A 31 -6.08 -53.83 33.19
C PRO A 31 -5.36 -53.72 34.57
N PRO A 32 -4.06 -53.33 34.64
CA PRO A 32 -3.63 -51.91 34.70
C PRO A 32 -2.32 -51.64 33.90
N GLY A 33 -1.68 -50.46 33.81
CA GLY A 33 -1.94 -49.09 34.31
C GLY A 33 -0.77 -48.15 33.91
N SER A 34 -0.95 -46.83 33.97
CA SER A 34 0.12 -45.82 33.76
C SER A 34 1.03 -45.71 35.01
N PRO A 35 2.29 -45.19 34.95
CA PRO A 35 2.61 -43.81 34.53
C PRO A 35 3.98 -43.62 33.81
N GLY A 36 4.32 -42.39 33.40
CA GLY A 36 5.73 -42.03 33.17
C GLY A 36 6.02 -40.96 32.12
N THR A 37 6.20 -39.71 32.54
CA THR A 37 6.76 -38.63 31.72
C THR A 37 8.22 -38.89 31.33
N ARG A 38 8.66 -38.54 30.10
CA ARG A 38 9.84 -37.67 29.89
C ARG A 38 10.06 -37.21 28.44
N LYS A 39 10.70 -36.04 28.34
CA LYS A 39 11.19 -35.35 27.14
C LYS A 39 12.14 -36.23 26.31
N VAL A 40 12.07 -36.11 24.99
CA VAL A 40 13.20 -36.41 24.09
C VAL A 40 13.72 -35.10 23.50
N ARG A 41 15.05 -34.94 23.51
CA ARG A 41 15.78 -33.78 22.99
C ARG A 41 16.12 -33.99 21.51
N ARG A 42 16.32 -32.88 20.80
CA ARG A 42 17.12 -32.85 19.56
C ARG A 42 18.55 -33.29 19.84
N SER A 43 19.13 -34.05 18.91
CA SER A 43 20.58 -34.11 18.67
C SER A 43 20.82 -34.55 17.22
N ALA A 44 21.83 -33.95 16.58
CA ALA A 44 22.21 -34.20 15.19
C ALA A 44 23.68 -34.64 15.13
N SER A 45 23.99 -35.53 14.20
CA SER A 45 25.32 -35.95 13.70
C SER A 45 25.04 -37.02 12.63
N SER A 46 25.26 -36.80 11.32
CA SER A 46 26.54 -36.66 10.59
C SER A 46 27.38 -37.94 10.55
N SER A 47 27.89 -38.28 9.34
CA SER A 47 29.08 -39.12 9.05
C SER A 47 29.06 -40.60 9.52
N ASP A 48 29.54 -41.61 8.80
CA ASP A 48 30.33 -41.64 7.55
C ASP A 48 30.48 -43.07 6.94
N ILE A 49 30.95 -43.13 5.68
CA ILE A 49 31.82 -44.18 5.05
C ILE A 49 31.30 -45.62 4.73
N GLY A 50 31.69 -46.11 3.52
CA GLY A 50 31.90 -47.53 3.16
C GLY A 50 30.96 -48.08 2.06
N ASP A 51 31.22 -47.90 0.77
CA ASP A 51 32.10 -48.69 -0.13
C ASP A 51 31.64 -50.14 -0.40
N ASP A 52 31.24 -50.46 -1.66
CA ASP A 52 31.84 -51.56 -2.45
C ASP A 52 31.56 -51.49 -3.98
N PHE A 53 32.64 -51.71 -4.72
CA PHE A 53 32.96 -51.86 -6.15
C PHE A 53 31.91 -52.19 -7.25
N GLY A 54 32.18 -51.64 -8.45
CA GLY A 54 31.77 -52.15 -9.77
C GLY A 54 32.45 -51.38 -10.91
N ARG A 55 33.29 -52.02 -11.73
CA ARG A 55 34.29 -51.36 -12.62
C ARG A 55 34.29 -51.92 -14.04
N ASP A 56 34.13 -51.05 -15.04
CA ASP A 56 34.67 -51.12 -16.42
C ASP A 56 34.32 -49.78 -17.12
N GLY A 57 35.07 -49.23 -18.09
CA GLY A 57 36.36 -49.66 -18.64
C GLY A 57 36.58 -49.07 -20.05
N GLY A 58 37.56 -48.16 -20.20
CA GLY A 58 38.00 -47.58 -21.48
C GLY A 58 37.25 -46.31 -21.95
N GLU A 59 37.88 -45.38 -22.68
CA GLU A 59 39.33 -45.20 -22.95
C GLU A 59 39.58 -43.72 -23.35
N ASP A 60 40.80 -43.22 -23.13
CA ASP A 60 41.16 -41.81 -23.34
C ASP A 60 41.35 -41.45 -24.83
N ASP A 61 41.12 -40.19 -25.22
CA ASP A 61 42.25 -39.25 -25.47
C ASP A 61 41.79 -37.85 -25.91
N ALA A 62 42.60 -36.85 -25.56
CA ALA A 62 42.44 -35.46 -26.01
C ALA A 62 43.32 -35.20 -27.25
N ILE A 63 43.10 -34.10 -28.00
CA ILE A 63 44.16 -33.23 -28.55
C ILE A 63 43.62 -31.92 -29.17
N PHE A 64 44.55 -30.97 -29.15
CA PHE A 64 44.59 -29.52 -29.35
C PHE A 64 44.63 -29.04 -30.82
N LEU A 65 44.01 -27.87 -31.12
CA LEU A 65 44.16 -26.99 -32.32
C LEU A 65 43.79 -27.62 -33.71
N ASP A 66 43.54 -26.90 -34.82
CA ASP A 66 43.82 -25.51 -35.25
C ASP A 66 42.78 -24.98 -36.29
N SER A 67 42.82 -23.66 -36.53
CA SER A 67 42.40 -22.86 -37.70
C SER A 67 41.69 -23.50 -38.92
N GLY A 68 40.63 -22.83 -39.43
CA GLY A 68 40.07 -23.12 -40.75
C GLY A 68 38.93 -22.18 -41.19
N SER A 69 39.25 -21.18 -42.01
CA SER A 69 38.30 -20.23 -42.61
C SER A 69 37.53 -20.80 -43.80
N HIS A 70 36.25 -20.43 -43.97
CA HIS A 70 35.70 -20.20 -45.32
C HIS A 70 34.52 -19.22 -45.31
N GLU A 71 34.65 -18.16 -46.11
CA GLU A 71 33.55 -17.24 -46.44
C GLU A 71 32.73 -17.77 -47.62
N THR A 72 31.46 -17.37 -47.71
CA THR A 72 30.87 -16.54 -48.80
C THR A 72 29.39 -16.83 -49.02
N HIS A 73 28.55 -15.81 -48.93
CA HIS A 73 27.78 -15.31 -50.08
C HIS A 73 27.33 -13.86 -49.81
N SER A 74 27.24 -13.06 -50.87
CA SER A 74 27.24 -11.58 -50.81
C SER A 74 26.10 -10.97 -51.66
N LEU A 75 26.13 -9.63 -51.78
CA LEU A 75 25.36 -8.74 -52.69
C LEU A 75 23.99 -8.28 -52.15
N ASN A 76 23.61 -6.99 -52.10
CA ASN A 76 24.24 -5.68 -52.43
C ASN A 76 23.69 -4.63 -51.43
N GLU A 77 24.40 -3.61 -50.93
CA GLU A 77 25.15 -2.48 -51.54
C GLU A 77 24.30 -1.32 -52.13
N ALA A 78 24.17 -0.25 -51.34
CA ALA A 78 24.25 1.20 -51.66
C ALA A 78 23.84 1.96 -50.35
N ASP A 79 24.46 3.04 -49.89
CA ASP A 79 25.41 3.97 -50.52
C ASP A 79 26.47 4.45 -49.49
N GLY A 80 27.57 5.07 -49.95
CA GLY A 80 28.82 5.15 -49.18
C GLY A 80 29.24 6.49 -48.56
N VAL A 81 30.39 6.42 -47.87
CA VAL A 81 31.35 7.51 -47.55
C VAL A 81 30.93 8.56 -46.51
N LEU A 82 31.41 8.37 -45.27
CA LEU A 82 32.53 9.17 -44.75
C LEU A 82 33.26 8.40 -43.63
N ARG A 83 34.58 8.27 -43.76
CA ARG A 83 35.47 7.56 -42.82
C ARG A 83 36.29 8.58 -42.02
N ASP A 84 36.80 8.14 -40.87
CA ASP A 84 37.72 8.82 -39.95
C ASP A 84 37.18 9.99 -39.11
N ARG A 85 36.78 9.64 -37.87
CA ARG A 85 37.60 10.01 -36.70
C ARG A 85 37.36 9.05 -35.53
N ARG A 86 38.19 8.00 -35.41
CA ARG A 86 38.28 7.19 -34.18
C ARG A 86 39.37 7.74 -33.28
N GLU A 87 39.11 8.90 -32.67
CA GLU A 87 39.89 9.38 -31.54
C GLU A 87 39.30 8.78 -30.26
N SER A 88 40.13 8.05 -29.50
CA SER A 88 39.74 7.49 -28.20
C SER A 88 39.53 8.62 -27.20
N ILE A 89 38.27 8.92 -26.86
CA ILE A 89 37.94 9.82 -25.75
C ILE A 89 37.85 9.00 -24.47
N GLU A 90 39.01 8.76 -23.85
CA GLU A 90 39.05 8.36 -22.44
C GLU A 90 38.55 9.55 -21.59
N GLY A 91 37.52 9.34 -20.75
CA GLY A 91 37.06 10.36 -19.79
C GLY A 91 35.59 10.80 -19.86
N MET A 92 34.66 9.94 -20.28
CA MET A 92 33.22 10.18 -20.10
C MET A 92 32.54 9.03 -19.38
N THR A 93 31.61 9.35 -18.48
CA THR A 93 30.73 8.36 -17.84
C THR A 93 29.36 8.41 -18.50
N THR A 94 29.00 7.32 -19.16
CA THR A 94 27.74 7.17 -19.88
C THR A 94 26.67 6.56 -18.97
N ILE A 95 25.57 7.30 -18.76
CA ILE A 95 24.39 6.78 -18.05
C ILE A 95 23.24 6.66 -19.06
N ARG A 96 22.73 5.43 -19.22
CA ARG A 96 21.54 5.16 -20.04
C ARG A 96 20.29 5.27 -19.17
N ILE A 97 19.33 6.09 -19.62
CA ILE A 97 18.05 6.29 -18.92
C ILE A 97 16.91 5.57 -19.67
N SER A 98 17.04 5.36 -20.98
CA SER A 98 16.14 4.56 -21.82
C SER A 98 16.81 4.23 -23.17
N PRO A 99 16.27 3.30 -24.00
CA PRO A 99 16.89 2.87 -25.25
C PRO A 99 17.25 4.01 -26.22
N GLU A 100 16.44 5.06 -26.25
CA GLU A 100 16.61 6.22 -27.15
C GLU A 100 17.28 7.44 -26.48
N LYS A 101 17.64 7.37 -25.19
CA LYS A 101 18.27 8.49 -24.47
C LYS A 101 19.47 8.06 -23.61
N VAL A 102 20.63 8.53 -24.07
CA VAL A 102 21.94 8.34 -23.44
C VAL A 102 22.50 9.71 -23.07
N LEU A 103 22.85 9.91 -21.80
CA LEU A 103 23.56 11.10 -21.34
C LEU A 103 25.03 10.76 -21.09
N ASN A 104 25.92 11.47 -21.78
CA ASN A 104 27.36 11.42 -21.57
C ASN A 104 27.77 12.64 -20.76
N LEU A 105 28.12 12.46 -19.49
CA LEU A 105 28.75 13.52 -18.69
C LEU A 105 30.27 13.35 -18.71
N PRO A 106 31.05 14.46 -18.80
CA PRO A 106 32.49 14.40 -18.63
C PRO A 106 32.85 13.81 -17.26
N SER A 107 33.64 12.75 -17.23
CA SER A 107 34.21 12.28 -15.97
C SER A 107 35.41 13.15 -15.62
N LEU A 108 35.45 13.69 -14.41
CA LEU A 108 36.59 14.49 -13.93
C LEU A 108 37.88 13.67 -14.10
N THR A 109 38.86 14.24 -14.80
CA THR A 109 40.16 13.60 -15.00
C THR A 109 40.86 13.36 -13.65
N ALA A 110 41.80 12.42 -13.59
CA ALA A 110 42.54 12.14 -12.36
C ALA A 110 43.21 13.40 -11.76
N ALA A 111 43.67 14.32 -12.59
CA ALA A 111 44.21 15.62 -12.17
C ALA A 111 43.13 16.57 -11.59
N GLN A 112 41.91 16.55 -12.14
CA GLN A 112 40.79 17.33 -11.61
C GLN A 112 40.28 16.77 -10.27
N LEU A 113 40.13 15.44 -10.15
CA LEU A 113 39.87 14.81 -8.85
C LEU A 113 40.97 15.17 -7.85
N LYS A 114 42.24 15.13 -8.26
CA LYS A 114 43.36 15.55 -7.40
C LYS A 114 43.23 17.02 -6.98
N SER A 115 42.90 17.94 -7.88
CA SER A 115 42.69 19.36 -7.54
C SER A 115 41.50 19.63 -6.60
N ILE A 116 40.58 18.67 -6.46
CA ILE A 116 39.43 18.74 -5.53
C ILE A 116 39.77 18.07 -4.18
N THR A 117 40.71 17.14 -4.14
CA THR A 117 41.13 16.42 -2.91
C THR A 117 42.45 16.91 -2.29
N ASP A 118 43.34 17.50 -3.08
CA ASP A 118 44.59 18.10 -2.61
C ASP A 118 44.23 19.35 -1.78
N PRO A 119 44.73 19.47 -0.54
CA PRO A 119 44.50 20.67 0.25
C PRO A 119 45.15 21.88 -0.41
N THR A 120 44.39 22.95 -0.62
CA THR A 120 44.98 24.25 -0.98
C THR A 120 45.95 24.70 0.11
N PRO A 121 46.94 25.58 -0.19
CA PRO A 121 47.90 26.07 0.80
C PRO A 121 47.24 26.67 2.05
N GLU A 122 46.07 27.29 1.92
CA GLU A 122 45.27 27.80 3.04
C GLU A 122 44.65 26.67 3.87
N THR A 123 44.14 25.60 3.25
CA THR A 123 43.62 24.43 3.98
C THR A 123 44.71 23.56 4.58
N GLU A 124 45.92 23.54 4.00
CA GLU A 124 47.08 22.85 4.58
C GLU A 124 47.69 23.66 5.73
N ALA A 125 47.78 24.99 5.59
CA ALA A 125 48.08 25.90 6.70
C ALA A 125 47.03 25.77 7.82
N TYR A 126 45.74 25.69 7.49
CA TYR A 126 44.66 25.47 8.46
C TYR A 126 44.77 24.09 9.14
N LYS A 127 45.05 23.01 8.38
CA LYS A 127 45.31 21.67 8.94
C LYS A 127 46.56 21.66 9.84
N SER A 128 47.62 22.36 9.48
CA SER A 128 48.85 22.50 10.27
C SER A 128 48.65 23.36 11.54
N LEU A 129 47.83 24.41 11.46
CA LEU A 129 47.41 25.22 12.60
C LEU A 129 46.50 24.42 13.56
N VAL A 130 45.54 23.67 13.02
CA VAL A 130 44.68 22.75 13.78
C VAL A 130 45.47 21.58 14.36
N ALA A 131 46.49 21.07 13.66
CA ALA A 131 47.41 20.07 14.17
C ALA A 131 48.29 20.63 15.30
N SER A 132 48.76 21.87 15.19
CA SER A 132 49.49 22.58 16.26
C SER A 132 48.61 22.88 17.48
N LEU A 133 47.30 23.11 17.28
CA LEU A 133 46.32 23.25 18.35
C LEU A 133 45.95 21.90 18.99
N LYS A 134 45.98 20.80 18.23
CA LYS A 134 45.76 19.44 18.74
C LYS A 134 46.99 18.85 19.42
N SER A 135 48.21 19.09 18.94
CA SER A 135 49.44 18.59 19.55
C SER A 135 49.78 19.28 20.88
N LYS A 136 49.21 20.47 21.13
CA LYS A 136 49.24 21.17 22.43
C LYS A 136 48.10 20.80 23.39
N THR A 137 47.34 19.73 23.16
CA THR A 137 46.43 19.18 24.20
C THR A 137 47.16 18.43 25.31
N GLY A 138 48.17 19.08 25.91
CA GLY A 138 48.80 18.72 27.18
C GLY A 138 48.49 19.72 28.30
N SER A 139 47.97 20.91 27.97
CA SER A 139 47.43 21.85 28.97
C SER A 139 46.33 22.74 28.39
N SER A 140 45.26 22.91 29.18
CA SER A 140 44.24 23.98 29.13
C SER A 140 43.72 24.46 27.76
N LYS A 141 42.49 24.03 27.39
CA LYS A 141 41.66 24.67 26.35
C LYS A 141 41.37 26.13 26.72
N LEU A 142 42.07 27.09 26.11
CA LEU A 142 41.67 28.50 26.11
C LEU A 142 40.74 28.78 24.92
N ASN A 143 39.46 28.46 25.08
CA ASN A 143 38.42 29.11 24.30
C ASN A 143 38.35 30.59 24.76
N LEU A 144 38.65 31.51 23.85
CA LEU A 144 38.68 32.97 24.08
C LEU A 144 37.47 33.71 23.51
N GLU A 145 36.51 33.00 22.89
CA GLU A 145 35.27 33.62 22.45
C GLU A 145 34.41 33.95 23.68
N GLY A 146 34.26 35.25 23.98
CA GLY A 146 33.58 35.76 25.16
C GLY A 146 34.41 35.85 26.45
N LYS A 147 35.73 35.59 26.44
CA LYS A 147 36.58 35.75 27.64
C LYS A 147 37.41 37.04 27.61
N ARG A 148 37.30 37.86 28.65
CA ARG A 148 38.18 39.03 28.88
C ARG A 148 39.64 38.57 29.00
N LEU A 149 40.51 39.16 28.19
CA LEU A 149 41.97 38.96 28.19
C LEU A 149 42.72 39.75 29.29
N VAL A 150 41.98 40.47 30.13
CA VAL A 150 42.47 41.24 31.29
C VAL A 150 41.70 40.83 32.52
N SER A 151 42.36 40.79 33.68
CA SER A 151 41.72 40.49 34.95
C SER A 151 40.58 41.47 35.23
N GLU A 152 39.65 41.08 36.11
CA GLU A 152 38.52 41.95 36.47
C GLU A 152 38.98 43.31 37.00
N LYS A 153 40.11 43.33 37.71
CA LYS A 153 40.76 44.53 38.25
C LYS A 153 41.45 45.39 37.17
N GLU A 154 42.19 44.78 36.25
CA GLU A 154 42.85 45.51 35.14
C GLU A 154 41.82 46.11 34.16
N TRP A 155 40.72 45.40 33.90
CA TRP A 155 39.62 45.96 33.11
C TRP A 155 38.85 47.05 33.86
N ALA A 156 38.66 46.93 35.18
CA ALA A 156 38.07 48.00 35.97
C ALA A 156 38.94 49.25 35.94
N LEU A 157 40.27 49.10 36.02
CA LEU A 157 41.24 50.18 35.84
C LEU A 157 41.20 50.74 34.41
N LEU A 158 41.20 49.91 33.37
CA LEU A 158 41.09 50.35 31.97
C LEU A 158 39.76 51.11 31.71
N GLN A 159 38.64 50.63 32.26
CA GLN A 159 37.36 51.33 32.17
C GLN A 159 37.28 52.60 33.03
N ALA A 160 38.08 52.71 34.10
CA ALA A 160 38.21 53.93 34.88
C ALA A 160 39.08 54.96 34.12
N GLU A 161 40.20 54.52 33.53
CA GLU A 161 41.10 55.35 32.74
C GLU A 161 40.43 55.84 31.44
N MET A 162 39.66 54.98 30.77
CA MET A 162 38.82 55.38 29.64
C MET A 162 37.68 56.32 30.05
N ARG A 163 37.14 56.20 31.27
CA ARG A 163 36.15 57.16 31.79
C ARG A 163 36.79 58.52 32.09
N ALA A 164 37.92 58.55 32.80
CA ALA A 164 38.68 59.77 33.06
C ALA A 164 39.14 60.46 31.76
N SER A 165 39.62 59.68 30.79
CA SER A 165 39.97 60.18 29.45
C SER A 165 38.77 60.76 28.68
N ARG A 166 37.58 60.15 28.84
CA ARG A 166 36.32 60.61 28.23
C ARG A 166 35.73 61.85 28.93
N GLU A 167 35.99 62.03 30.22
CA GLU A 167 35.65 63.26 30.96
C GLU A 167 36.59 64.41 30.59
N ASN A 168 37.87 64.13 30.34
CA ASN A 168 38.84 65.14 29.88
C ASN A 168 38.68 65.53 28.40
N LEU A 169 38.21 64.61 27.53
CA LEU A 169 37.90 64.89 26.12
C LEU A 169 36.41 65.24 25.94
N GLY A 170 36.07 66.47 26.32
CA GLY A 170 34.70 67.00 26.36
C GLY A 170 33.99 67.19 25.00
N ARG A 171 33.75 66.09 24.25
CA ARG A 171 32.64 65.87 23.29
C ARG A 171 32.76 64.45 22.70
N PRO A 172 31.68 63.65 22.63
CA PRO A 172 31.68 62.41 21.88
C PRO A 172 32.01 62.69 20.40
N CYS A 173 32.94 61.92 19.82
CA CYS A 173 33.24 62.04 18.39
C CYS A 173 32.02 61.60 17.57
N THR A 174 31.42 62.53 16.83
CA THR A 174 30.21 62.30 16.03
C THR A 174 30.44 61.23 14.95
N MET A 175 31.64 61.18 14.36
CA MET A 175 32.01 60.12 13.42
C MET A 175 32.04 58.75 14.10
N CYS A 176 32.62 58.64 15.30
CA CYS A 176 32.61 57.38 16.06
C CYS A 176 31.18 56.94 16.43
N SER A 177 30.32 57.89 16.84
CA SER A 177 28.91 57.60 17.12
C SER A 177 28.15 57.13 15.88
N ASN A 178 28.42 57.71 14.70
CA ASN A 178 27.81 57.27 13.44
C ASN A 178 28.30 55.88 13.03
N TYR A 179 29.60 55.58 13.19
CA TYR A 179 30.14 54.24 12.94
C TYR A 179 29.62 53.20 13.95
N GLU A 180 29.37 53.59 15.20
CA GLU A 180 28.75 52.72 16.20
C GLU A 180 27.30 52.36 15.83
N VAL A 181 26.51 53.33 15.37
CA VAL A 181 25.13 53.09 14.86
C VAL A 181 25.15 52.22 13.58
N GLN A 182 26.06 52.48 12.64
CA GLN A 182 26.22 51.65 11.44
C GLN A 182 26.63 50.21 11.81
N LEU A 183 27.54 50.04 12.77
CA LEU A 183 27.96 48.73 13.27
C LEU A 183 26.80 47.98 13.95
N GLN A 184 25.98 48.68 14.75
CA GLN A 184 24.77 48.10 15.37
C GLN A 184 23.76 47.66 14.30
N THR A 185 23.51 48.50 13.28
CA THR A 185 22.63 48.17 12.16
C THR A 185 23.10 46.90 11.43
N ILE A 186 24.39 46.83 11.07
CA ILE A 186 24.99 45.66 10.41
C ILE A 186 24.94 44.41 11.32
N GLN A 187 25.08 44.57 12.64
CA GLN A 187 24.96 43.47 13.60
C GLN A 187 23.51 42.95 13.71
N GLU A 188 22.52 43.83 13.65
CA GLU A 188 21.10 43.46 13.62
C GLU A 188 20.70 42.77 12.30
N GLU A 189 21.15 43.31 11.16
CA GLU A 189 21.00 42.68 9.84
C GLU A 189 21.67 41.29 9.80
N LEU A 190 22.90 41.16 10.32
CA LEU A 190 23.60 39.88 10.43
C LEU A 190 22.85 38.89 11.33
N LYS A 191 22.24 39.35 12.41
CA LYS A 191 21.43 38.53 13.33
C LYS A 191 20.13 38.08 12.66
N ALA A 192 19.46 38.96 11.91
CA ALA A 192 18.29 38.64 11.12
C ALA A 192 18.61 37.60 10.04
N ALA A 193 19.65 37.85 9.23
CA ALA A 193 20.12 36.93 8.19
C ALA A 193 20.51 35.55 8.75
N LYS A 194 21.19 35.48 9.92
CA LYS A 194 21.49 34.22 10.61
C LYS A 194 20.22 33.48 11.06
N SER A 195 19.22 34.20 11.58
CA SER A 195 17.95 33.58 11.98
C SER A 195 17.16 33.03 10.79
N GLU A 196 17.21 33.74 9.66
CA GLU A 196 16.57 33.33 8.41
C GLU A 196 17.29 32.14 7.76
N LEU A 197 18.63 32.12 7.79
CA LEU A 197 19.42 30.96 7.37
C LEU A 197 19.02 29.70 8.14
N ILE A 198 18.93 29.78 9.48
CA ILE A 198 18.50 28.66 10.33
C ILE A 198 17.05 28.23 10.00
N ARG A 199 16.17 29.17 9.64
CA ARG A 199 14.79 28.87 9.20
C ARG A 199 14.79 28.12 7.88
N LEU A 200 15.59 28.57 6.91
CA LEU A 200 15.73 27.95 5.59
C LEU A 200 16.41 26.57 5.67
N GLU A 201 17.44 26.39 6.50
CA GLU A 201 18.08 25.09 6.75
C GLU A 201 17.10 24.07 7.32
N ARG A 202 16.24 24.46 8.27
CA ARG A 202 15.17 23.60 8.80
C ARG A 202 14.13 23.26 7.75
N ALA A 203 13.69 24.24 6.96
CA ALA A 203 12.74 24.01 5.87
C ALA A 203 13.32 23.06 4.81
N TYR A 204 14.56 23.28 4.38
CA TYR A 204 15.29 22.41 3.46
C TYR A 204 15.47 20.99 4.02
N SER A 205 15.82 20.85 5.31
CA SER A 205 15.92 19.53 5.94
C SER A 205 14.58 18.81 6.04
N SER A 206 13.48 19.55 6.26
CA SER A 206 12.12 19.00 6.22
C SER A 206 11.75 18.52 4.81
N GLU A 207 12.01 19.36 3.79
CA GLU A 207 11.70 19.04 2.40
C GLU A 207 12.57 17.90 1.84
N GLN A 208 13.82 17.78 2.32
CA GLN A 208 14.65 16.62 2.01
C GLN A 208 14.06 15.33 2.60
N GLN A 209 13.39 15.40 3.75
CA GLN A 209 12.75 14.23 4.36
C GLN A 209 11.41 13.88 3.70
N THR A 210 10.59 14.86 3.31
CA THR A 210 9.38 14.61 2.51
C THR A 210 9.75 13.97 1.17
N ASN A 211 10.78 14.47 0.48
CA ASN A 211 11.25 13.93 -0.78
C ASN A 211 11.75 12.47 -0.64
N LYS A 212 12.54 12.15 0.40
CA LYS A 212 12.93 10.76 0.72
C LYS A 212 11.73 9.85 0.95
N ASN A 213 10.71 10.33 1.67
CA ASN A 213 9.49 9.56 1.93
C ASN A 213 8.69 9.32 0.64
N LEU A 214 8.60 10.32 -0.24
CA LEU A 214 7.95 10.21 -1.55
C LEU A 214 8.68 9.23 -2.48
N LEU A 215 10.01 9.28 -2.55
CA LEU A 215 10.81 8.30 -3.31
C LEU A 215 10.62 6.87 -2.80
N LYS A 216 10.54 6.68 -1.48
CA LYS A 216 10.24 5.36 -0.88
C LYS A 216 8.84 4.88 -1.26
N TYR A 217 7.84 5.75 -1.16
CA TYR A 217 6.45 5.42 -1.54
C TYR A 217 6.32 5.12 -3.03
N GLN A 218 7.04 5.85 -3.89
CA GLN A 218 7.11 5.57 -5.33
C GLN A 218 7.71 4.18 -5.59
N SER A 219 8.83 3.83 -4.94
CA SER A 219 9.45 2.50 -5.08
C SER A 219 8.52 1.38 -4.61
N GLU A 220 7.79 1.57 -3.51
CA GLU A 220 6.80 0.60 -3.01
C GLU A 220 5.61 0.43 -3.98
N LEU A 221 5.18 1.52 -4.63
CA LEU A 221 4.12 1.49 -5.63
C LEU A 221 4.58 0.83 -6.95
N GLU A 222 5.80 1.11 -7.39
CA GLU A 222 6.40 0.48 -8.57
C GLU A 222 6.58 -1.03 -8.38
N GLU A 223 7.03 -1.47 -7.20
CA GLU A 223 7.11 -2.90 -6.85
C GLU A 223 5.72 -3.55 -6.77
N ALA A 224 4.74 -2.89 -6.15
CA ALA A 224 3.36 -3.41 -6.10
C ALA A 224 2.72 -3.54 -7.49
N LEU A 225 2.93 -2.56 -8.38
CA LEU A 225 2.46 -2.59 -9.77
C LEU A 225 3.15 -3.69 -10.58
N LYS A 226 4.46 -3.87 -10.38
CA LYS A 226 5.22 -4.95 -11.02
C LYS A 226 4.68 -6.32 -10.61
N ASN A 227 4.52 -6.56 -9.30
CA ASN A 227 4.00 -7.83 -8.79
C ASN A 227 2.58 -8.11 -9.32
N ALA A 228 1.70 -7.10 -9.33
CA ALA A 228 0.35 -7.23 -9.89
C ALA A 228 0.36 -7.52 -11.41
N ALA A 229 1.33 -7.00 -12.16
CA ALA A 229 1.50 -7.31 -13.57
C ALA A 229 2.02 -8.74 -13.80
N GLU A 230 2.95 -9.22 -12.98
CA GLU A 230 3.46 -10.60 -13.02
C GLU A 230 2.37 -11.64 -12.65
N ASP A 231 1.55 -11.34 -11.63
CA ASP A 231 0.37 -12.13 -11.26
C ASP A 231 -0.66 -12.18 -12.40
N ALA A 232 -0.98 -11.02 -13.00
CA ALA A 232 -1.92 -10.94 -14.13
C ALA A 232 -1.40 -11.71 -15.35
N GLN A 233 -0.12 -11.57 -15.69
CA GLN A 233 0.52 -12.31 -16.79
C GLN A 233 0.47 -13.83 -16.54
N SER A 234 0.70 -14.26 -15.30
CA SER A 234 0.62 -15.68 -14.91
C SER A 234 -0.80 -16.23 -15.04
N GLN A 235 -1.81 -15.47 -14.61
CA GLN A 235 -3.22 -15.84 -14.76
C GLN A 235 -3.65 -15.90 -16.23
N ILE A 236 -3.26 -14.92 -17.05
CA ILE A 236 -3.53 -14.90 -18.49
C ILE A 236 -2.90 -16.12 -19.17
N THR A 237 -1.64 -16.45 -18.84
CA THR A 237 -0.95 -17.62 -19.39
C THR A 237 -1.64 -18.93 -19.01
N HIS A 238 -2.04 -19.09 -17.74
CA HIS A 238 -2.78 -20.26 -17.28
C HIS A 238 -4.14 -20.41 -17.97
N LEU A 239 -4.90 -19.32 -18.12
CA LEU A 239 -6.19 -19.34 -18.82
C LEU A 239 -6.03 -19.61 -20.32
N THR A 240 -4.97 -19.09 -20.95
CA THR A 240 -4.66 -19.33 -22.36
C THR A 240 -4.35 -20.81 -22.62
N ASN A 241 -3.51 -21.42 -21.79
CA ASN A 241 -3.20 -22.86 -21.89
C ASN A 241 -4.48 -23.71 -21.74
N ARG A 242 -5.31 -23.41 -20.73
CA ARG A 242 -6.59 -24.11 -20.53
C ARG A 242 -7.57 -23.93 -21.69
N LEU A 243 -7.58 -22.79 -22.36
CA LEU A 243 -8.37 -22.57 -23.58
C LEU A 243 -7.84 -23.45 -24.72
N MET A 244 -6.53 -23.50 -24.94
CA MET A 244 -5.91 -24.38 -25.94
C MET A 244 -6.21 -25.87 -25.66
N ASP A 245 -6.15 -26.31 -24.40
CA ASP A 245 -6.51 -27.68 -24.01
C ASP A 245 -7.98 -28.00 -24.34
N CYS A 246 -8.89 -27.06 -24.08
CA CYS A 246 -10.30 -27.21 -24.43
C CYS A 246 -10.56 -27.19 -25.94
N GLU A 247 -9.82 -26.36 -26.69
CA GLU A 247 -9.90 -26.30 -28.16
C GLU A 247 -9.40 -27.61 -28.80
N ASN A 248 -8.29 -28.16 -28.31
CA ASN A 248 -7.77 -29.46 -28.73
C ASN A 248 -8.77 -30.57 -28.40
N TYR A 249 -9.29 -30.63 -27.18
CA TYR A 249 -10.31 -31.62 -26.80
C TYR A 249 -11.57 -31.54 -27.68
N LEU A 250 -12.05 -30.34 -28.00
CA LEU A 250 -13.19 -30.14 -28.90
C LEU A 250 -12.89 -30.51 -30.35
N LYS A 251 -11.64 -30.40 -30.80
CA LYS A 251 -11.19 -30.86 -32.12
C LYS A 251 -11.17 -32.39 -32.17
N ASP A 252 -10.52 -33.02 -31.21
CA ASP A 252 -10.38 -34.48 -31.13
C ASP A 252 -11.75 -35.15 -31.00
N PHE A 253 -12.65 -34.59 -30.18
CA PHE A 253 -14.03 -35.07 -30.04
C PHE A 253 -14.83 -34.96 -31.35
N LYS A 254 -14.64 -33.91 -32.15
CA LYS A 254 -15.28 -33.78 -33.48
C LYS A 254 -14.73 -34.79 -34.47
N GLU A 255 -13.42 -35.03 -34.46
CA GLU A 255 -12.77 -36.01 -35.33
C GLU A 255 -13.21 -37.44 -34.98
N GLN A 256 -13.30 -37.76 -33.68
CA GLN A 256 -13.86 -39.01 -33.19
C GLN A 256 -15.34 -39.17 -33.61
N MET A 257 -16.18 -38.15 -33.38
CA MET A 257 -17.59 -38.17 -33.79
C MET A 257 -17.76 -38.39 -35.31
N SER A 258 -16.96 -37.71 -36.12
CA SER A 258 -16.97 -37.88 -37.58
C SER A 258 -16.56 -39.30 -38.00
N THR A 259 -15.56 -39.86 -37.33
CA THR A 259 -15.08 -41.23 -37.58
C THR A 259 -16.13 -42.27 -37.21
N THR A 260 -16.75 -42.15 -36.03
CA THR A 260 -17.83 -43.05 -35.60
C THR A 260 -19.07 -42.92 -36.48
N HIS A 261 -19.40 -41.72 -36.97
CA HIS A 261 -20.49 -41.53 -37.93
C HIS A 261 -20.21 -42.25 -39.26
N LEU A 262 -18.98 -42.13 -39.80
CA LEU A 262 -18.56 -42.85 -41.01
C LEU A 262 -18.61 -44.37 -40.82
N GLN A 263 -18.12 -44.88 -39.70
CA GLN A 263 -18.19 -46.31 -39.35
C GLN A 263 -19.63 -46.81 -39.26
N LEU A 264 -20.52 -46.07 -38.60
CA LEU A 264 -21.94 -46.43 -38.50
C LEU A 264 -22.62 -46.42 -39.87
N GLN A 265 -22.33 -45.43 -40.72
CA GLN A 265 -22.85 -45.33 -42.07
C GLN A 265 -22.42 -46.53 -42.94
N ASP A 266 -21.15 -46.94 -42.85
CA ASP A 266 -20.64 -48.11 -43.58
C ASP A 266 -21.27 -49.42 -43.07
N HIS A 267 -21.42 -49.55 -41.74
CA HIS A 267 -22.09 -50.70 -41.14
C HIS A 267 -23.57 -50.81 -41.56
N CYS A 268 -24.30 -49.69 -41.60
CA CYS A 268 -25.66 -49.64 -42.15
C CYS A 268 -25.73 -50.01 -43.64
N LYS A 269 -24.72 -49.62 -44.43
CA LYS A 269 -24.63 -49.98 -45.85
C LYS A 269 -24.40 -51.48 -46.03
N SER A 270 -23.42 -52.06 -45.34
CA SER A 270 -23.15 -53.50 -45.38
C SER A 270 -24.36 -54.33 -44.91
N LEU A 271 -25.03 -53.94 -43.82
CA LEU A 271 -26.26 -54.60 -43.38
C LEU A 271 -27.39 -54.54 -44.42
N THR A 272 -27.48 -53.44 -45.18
CA THR A 272 -28.49 -53.30 -46.25
C THR A 272 -28.16 -54.21 -47.44
N GLU A 273 -26.90 -54.25 -47.86
CA GLU A 273 -26.40 -55.12 -48.94
C GLU A 273 -26.59 -56.61 -48.60
N ASN A 274 -26.18 -57.03 -47.40
CA ASN A 274 -26.34 -58.41 -46.90
C ASN A 274 -27.81 -58.83 -46.82
N ARG A 275 -28.69 -57.93 -46.34
CA ARG A 275 -30.14 -58.18 -46.31
C ARG A 275 -30.72 -58.39 -47.71
N GLU A 276 -30.27 -57.61 -48.70
CA GLU A 276 -30.72 -57.72 -50.09
C GLU A 276 -30.16 -58.96 -50.80
N GLU A 277 -29.01 -59.48 -50.37
CA GLU A 277 -28.50 -60.79 -50.79
C GLU A 277 -29.33 -61.94 -50.21
N VAL A 278 -29.54 -61.97 -48.89
CA VAL A 278 -30.38 -62.99 -48.23
C VAL A 278 -31.80 -63.01 -48.80
N GLN A 279 -32.38 -61.84 -49.11
CA GLN A 279 -33.70 -61.74 -49.72
C GLN A 279 -33.74 -62.33 -51.15
N ARG A 280 -32.67 -62.16 -51.94
CA ARG A 280 -32.57 -62.76 -53.28
C ARG A 280 -32.49 -64.28 -53.18
N GLU A 281 -31.63 -64.80 -52.32
CA GLU A 281 -31.43 -66.26 -52.20
C GLU A 281 -32.65 -66.96 -51.60
N LEU A 282 -33.33 -66.33 -50.63
CA LEU A 282 -34.63 -66.82 -50.13
C LEU A 282 -35.68 -66.91 -51.26
N THR A 283 -35.75 -65.91 -52.14
CA THR A 283 -36.69 -65.90 -53.27
C THR A 283 -36.39 -67.03 -54.25
N LYS A 284 -35.11 -67.24 -54.59
CA LYS A 284 -34.65 -68.35 -55.45
C LYS A 284 -34.97 -69.72 -54.85
N LEU A 285 -34.69 -69.93 -53.56
CA LEU A 285 -35.02 -71.18 -52.87
C LEU A 285 -36.54 -71.45 -52.83
N GLN A 286 -37.35 -70.40 -52.76
CA GLN A 286 -38.81 -70.50 -52.87
C GLN A 286 -39.22 -71.05 -54.25
N GLU A 287 -38.70 -70.46 -55.34
CA GLU A 287 -38.96 -70.88 -56.72
C GLU A 287 -38.49 -72.32 -57.01
N GLU A 288 -37.32 -72.71 -56.49
CA GLU A 288 -36.78 -74.06 -56.62
C GLU A 288 -37.64 -75.10 -55.91
N ASN A 289 -38.13 -74.79 -54.70
CA ASN A 289 -38.98 -75.67 -53.92
C ASN A 289 -40.36 -75.87 -54.60
N ASP A 290 -40.99 -74.79 -55.06
CA ASP A 290 -42.23 -74.86 -55.83
C ASP A 290 -42.05 -75.73 -57.10
N SER A 291 -40.93 -75.56 -57.82
CA SER A 291 -40.58 -76.39 -58.99
C SER A 291 -40.42 -77.89 -58.66
N LEU A 292 -39.84 -78.21 -57.51
CA LEU A 292 -39.64 -79.60 -57.06
C LEU A 292 -40.95 -80.26 -56.65
N VAL A 293 -41.82 -79.55 -55.91
CA VAL A 293 -43.16 -80.01 -55.54
C VAL A 293 -43.98 -80.32 -56.80
N ASP A 294 -43.94 -79.44 -57.80
CA ASP A 294 -44.69 -79.58 -59.05
C ASP A 294 -44.21 -80.78 -59.89
N LYS A 295 -42.88 -81.04 -59.90
CA LYS A 295 -42.29 -82.24 -60.54
C LYS A 295 -42.64 -83.52 -59.79
N TYR A 296 -42.51 -83.52 -58.46
CA TYR A 296 -42.83 -84.68 -57.63
C TYR A 296 -44.29 -85.12 -57.79
N SER A 297 -45.23 -84.15 -57.79
CA SER A 297 -46.66 -84.39 -58.02
C SER A 297 -46.92 -85.09 -59.36
N LYS A 298 -46.35 -84.57 -60.46
CA LYS A 298 -46.51 -85.13 -61.82
C LYS A 298 -45.96 -86.55 -61.92
N THR A 299 -44.76 -86.80 -61.39
CA THR A 299 -44.12 -88.12 -61.45
C THR A 299 -44.86 -89.16 -60.60
N ALA A 300 -45.32 -88.79 -59.40
CA ALA A 300 -46.13 -89.66 -58.56
C ALA A 300 -47.47 -90.02 -59.24
N GLN A 301 -48.10 -89.05 -59.90
CA GLN A 301 -49.37 -89.26 -60.61
C GLN A 301 -49.19 -90.11 -61.89
N GLN A 302 -48.03 -90.09 -62.54
CA GLN A 302 -47.72 -91.01 -63.64
C GLN A 302 -47.56 -92.45 -63.15
N LEU A 303 -46.73 -92.67 -62.12
CA LEU A 303 -46.48 -94.00 -61.54
C LEU A 303 -47.75 -94.67 -60.99
N GLN A 304 -48.73 -93.89 -60.53
CA GLN A 304 -49.99 -94.42 -60.00
C GLN A 304 -50.98 -94.88 -61.10
N ASN A 305 -50.76 -94.48 -62.36
CA ASN A 305 -51.64 -94.76 -63.50
C ASN A 305 -51.07 -95.80 -64.50
N GLU A 306 -49.95 -96.45 -64.19
CA GLU A 306 -49.39 -97.53 -65.03
C GLU A 306 -50.01 -98.90 -64.69
N ASP A 307 -50.59 -99.57 -65.70
CA ASP A 307 -51.11 -100.93 -65.58
C ASP A 307 -49.99 -101.97 -65.61
N ILE A 308 -49.94 -102.84 -64.59
CA ILE A 308 -48.95 -103.93 -64.48
C ILE A 308 -49.32 -105.08 -65.43
N ASN A 309 -48.72 -105.10 -66.62
CA ASN A 309 -48.94 -106.13 -67.63
C ASN A 309 -47.75 -107.12 -67.67
N LEU A 310 -47.98 -108.39 -67.33
CA LEU A 310 -46.93 -109.41 -67.27
C LEU A 310 -46.91 -110.25 -68.58
N PRO A 311 -45.79 -110.38 -69.30
CA PRO A 311 -45.75 -111.08 -70.58
C PRO A 311 -46.04 -112.58 -70.50
N ASN A 312 -46.74 -113.10 -71.52
CA ASN A 312 -47.25 -114.48 -71.53
C ASN A 312 -46.44 -115.45 -72.42
N ASN A 313 -45.33 -115.01 -73.03
CA ASN A 313 -44.47 -115.88 -73.84
C ASN A 313 -42.98 -115.74 -73.51
N LEU A 314 -42.19 -116.76 -73.88
CA LEU A 314 -40.79 -116.90 -73.48
C LEU A 314 -39.88 -115.84 -74.13
N GLU A 315 -40.17 -115.39 -75.34
CA GLU A 315 -39.37 -114.41 -76.08
C GLU A 315 -39.60 -112.99 -75.55
N GLU A 316 -40.84 -112.61 -75.27
CA GLU A 316 -41.17 -111.37 -74.55
C GLU A 316 -40.61 -111.37 -73.12
N MET A 317 -40.62 -112.51 -72.44
CA MET A 317 -40.00 -112.64 -71.11
C MET A 317 -38.47 -112.45 -71.18
N GLN A 318 -37.81 -112.99 -72.21
CA GLN A 318 -36.37 -112.75 -72.45
C GLN A 318 -36.09 -111.30 -72.84
N LEU A 319 -36.94 -110.67 -73.66
CA LEU A 319 -36.84 -109.26 -74.02
C LEU A 319 -37.02 -108.35 -72.80
N LEU A 320 -38.00 -108.65 -71.93
CA LEU A 320 -38.23 -107.95 -70.68
C LEU A 320 -37.06 -108.13 -69.70
N LEU A 321 -36.46 -109.33 -69.63
CA LEU A 321 -35.26 -109.57 -68.83
C LEU A 321 -34.01 -108.86 -69.39
N LEU A 322 -33.90 -108.72 -70.71
CA LEU A 322 -32.87 -107.90 -71.36
C LEU A 322 -33.07 -106.42 -71.04
N LYS A 323 -34.31 -105.93 -71.14
CA LYS A 323 -34.68 -104.56 -70.83
C LYS A 323 -34.44 -104.23 -69.35
N TYR A 324 -34.85 -105.10 -68.42
CA TYR A 324 -34.52 -104.96 -67.00
C TYR A 324 -33.00 -105.06 -66.72
N ARG A 325 -32.24 -105.86 -67.48
CA ARG A 325 -30.77 -105.85 -67.36
C ARG A 325 -30.17 -104.53 -67.83
N GLU A 326 -30.67 -103.96 -68.92
CA GLU A 326 -30.26 -102.65 -69.44
C GLU A 326 -30.63 -101.51 -68.48
N GLU A 327 -31.83 -101.55 -67.90
CA GLU A 327 -32.27 -100.65 -66.84
C GLU A 327 -31.42 -100.80 -65.57
N ILE A 328 -31.07 -102.02 -65.14
CA ILE A 328 -30.16 -102.27 -64.01
C ILE A 328 -28.73 -101.78 -64.29
N ILE A 329 -28.24 -101.92 -65.52
CA ILE A 329 -26.94 -101.37 -65.94
C ILE A 329 -26.98 -99.84 -65.91
N SER A 330 -28.02 -99.24 -66.48
CA SER A 330 -28.24 -97.79 -66.48
C SER A 330 -28.36 -97.23 -65.05
N ALA A 331 -29.10 -97.92 -64.18
CA ALA A 331 -29.22 -97.59 -62.76
C ALA A 331 -27.90 -97.74 -62.00
N LYS A 332 -27.05 -98.73 -62.36
CA LYS A 332 -25.69 -98.86 -61.81
C LYS A 332 -24.78 -97.70 -62.22
N VAL A 333 -24.77 -97.34 -63.50
CA VAL A 333 -23.97 -96.22 -64.01
C VAL A 333 -24.44 -94.90 -63.43
N ALA A 334 -25.76 -94.68 -63.33
CA ALA A 334 -26.34 -93.54 -62.63
C ALA A 334 -25.93 -93.52 -61.15
N LYS A 335 -25.97 -94.67 -60.46
CA LYS A 335 -25.51 -94.78 -59.07
C LYS A 335 -24.04 -94.39 -58.95
N GLU A 336 -23.14 -94.94 -59.77
CA GLU A 336 -21.70 -94.60 -59.74
C GLU A 336 -21.48 -93.10 -59.97
N HIS A 337 -22.17 -92.49 -60.94
CA HIS A 337 -22.10 -91.06 -61.19
C HIS A 337 -22.61 -90.21 -60.00
N THR A 338 -23.72 -90.61 -59.36
CA THR A 338 -24.18 -89.94 -58.12
C THR A 338 -23.22 -90.13 -56.96
N GLU A 339 -22.59 -91.30 -56.82
CA GLU A 339 -21.61 -91.57 -55.75
C GLU A 339 -20.34 -90.73 -55.94
N GLU A 340 -19.92 -90.51 -57.18
CA GLU A 340 -18.79 -89.65 -57.53
C GLU A 340 -19.11 -88.15 -57.36
N THR A 341 -20.33 -87.74 -57.71
CA THR A 341 -20.86 -86.39 -57.43
C THR A 341 -20.89 -86.12 -55.92
N LEU A 342 -21.47 -87.02 -55.13
CA LEU A 342 -21.50 -86.91 -53.66
C LEU A 342 -20.10 -86.89 -53.04
N LYS A 343 -19.12 -87.62 -53.58
CA LYS A 343 -17.72 -87.53 -53.15
C LYS A 343 -17.14 -86.13 -53.39
N SER A 344 -17.43 -85.52 -54.54
CA SER A 344 -16.99 -84.15 -54.83
C SER A 344 -17.64 -83.12 -53.90
N GLU A 345 -18.94 -83.29 -53.60
CA GLU A 345 -19.70 -82.43 -52.70
C GLU A 345 -19.24 -82.55 -51.25
N ILE A 346 -18.92 -83.76 -50.77
CA ILE A 346 -18.30 -83.99 -49.46
C ILE A 346 -16.95 -83.27 -49.35
N VAL A 347 -16.13 -83.27 -50.41
CA VAL A 347 -14.84 -82.55 -50.43
C VAL A 347 -15.06 -81.04 -50.40
N PHE A 348 -16.03 -80.52 -51.17
CA PHE A 348 -16.41 -79.11 -51.15
C PHE A 348 -16.90 -78.65 -49.78
N LEU A 349 -17.89 -79.34 -49.19
CA LEU A 349 -18.42 -79.05 -47.86
C LEU A 349 -17.35 -79.13 -46.78
N LYS A 350 -16.40 -80.07 -46.89
CA LYS A 350 -15.26 -80.15 -45.97
C LYS A 350 -14.33 -78.95 -46.08
N SER A 351 -14.07 -78.46 -47.30
CA SER A 351 -13.31 -77.21 -47.51
C SER A 351 -14.05 -75.99 -46.97
N GLN A 352 -15.38 -75.91 -47.18
CA GLN A 352 -16.21 -74.83 -46.65
C GLN A 352 -16.17 -74.80 -45.11
N VAL A 353 -16.43 -75.94 -44.45
CA VAL A 353 -16.38 -76.05 -42.98
C VAL A 353 -14.99 -75.70 -42.44
N MET A 354 -13.91 -76.05 -43.15
CA MET A 354 -12.55 -75.63 -42.76
C MET A 354 -12.33 -74.11 -42.90
N GLY A 355 -12.93 -73.47 -43.91
CA GLY A 355 -12.93 -72.02 -44.07
C GLY A 355 -13.70 -71.31 -42.94
N GLU A 356 -14.95 -71.70 -42.72
CA GLU A 356 -15.80 -71.16 -41.64
C GLU A 356 -15.15 -71.34 -40.25
N GLN A 357 -14.50 -72.49 -40.00
CA GLN A 357 -13.79 -72.75 -38.75
C GLN A 357 -12.54 -71.86 -38.59
N GLN A 358 -11.87 -71.49 -39.69
CA GLN A 358 -10.73 -70.57 -39.67
C GLN A 358 -11.19 -69.12 -39.46
N GLU A 359 -12.26 -68.67 -40.13
CA GLU A 359 -12.87 -67.35 -39.93
C GLU A 359 -13.41 -67.19 -38.50
N LYS A 360 -14.04 -68.24 -37.96
CA LYS A 360 -14.45 -68.28 -36.56
C LYS A 360 -13.25 -68.09 -35.61
N ALA A 361 -12.12 -68.77 -35.87
CA ALA A 361 -10.94 -68.65 -35.03
C ALA A 361 -10.34 -67.22 -35.07
N THR A 362 -10.31 -66.56 -36.23
CA THR A 362 -9.83 -65.18 -36.34
C THR A 362 -10.78 -64.17 -35.67
N LEU A 363 -12.09 -64.41 -35.71
CA LEU A 363 -13.08 -63.62 -34.97
C LEU A 363 -12.95 -63.82 -33.45
N GLU A 364 -12.79 -65.05 -32.98
CA GLU A 364 -12.56 -65.36 -31.55
C GLU A 364 -11.27 -64.71 -31.03
N GLU A 365 -10.19 -64.70 -31.82
CA GLU A 365 -8.95 -63.99 -31.49
C GLU A 365 -9.16 -62.47 -31.44
N THR A 366 -9.82 -61.88 -32.44
CA THR A 366 -10.10 -60.44 -32.50
C THR A 366 -10.94 -59.98 -31.30
N LEU A 367 -12.02 -60.70 -30.99
CA LEU A 367 -12.87 -60.42 -29.82
C LEU A 367 -12.10 -60.57 -28.50
N THR A 368 -11.17 -61.53 -28.41
CA THR A 368 -10.31 -61.69 -27.23
C THR A 368 -9.36 -60.50 -27.06
N GLN A 369 -8.80 -59.96 -28.15
CA GLN A 369 -7.98 -58.75 -28.13
C GLN A 369 -8.80 -57.51 -27.74
N GLU A 370 -10.02 -57.35 -28.26
CA GLU A 370 -10.94 -56.27 -27.87
C GLU A 370 -11.32 -56.33 -26.38
N ILE A 371 -11.64 -57.52 -25.86
CA ILE A 371 -11.92 -57.73 -24.43
C ILE A 371 -10.70 -57.32 -23.59
N GLY A 372 -9.49 -57.70 -23.99
CA GLY A 372 -8.26 -57.28 -23.31
C GLY A 372 -8.06 -55.76 -23.32
N ALA A 373 -8.31 -55.10 -24.45
CA ALA A 373 -8.22 -53.65 -24.58
C ALA A 373 -9.28 -52.91 -23.72
N LEU A 374 -10.50 -53.45 -23.65
CA LEU A 374 -11.56 -52.91 -22.77
C LEU A 374 -11.23 -53.12 -21.29
N GLN A 375 -10.69 -54.27 -20.90
CA GLN A 375 -10.22 -54.53 -19.53
C GLN A 375 -9.09 -53.57 -19.12
N ALA A 376 -8.14 -53.27 -20.01
CA ALA A 376 -7.10 -52.28 -19.77
C ALA A 376 -7.68 -50.86 -19.53
N LYS A 377 -8.65 -50.43 -20.35
CA LYS A 377 -9.34 -49.14 -20.16
C LYS A 377 -10.13 -49.06 -18.85
N VAL A 378 -10.76 -50.16 -18.42
CA VAL A 378 -11.44 -50.23 -17.12
C VAL A 378 -10.44 -50.07 -15.97
N ALA A 379 -9.27 -50.72 -16.05
CA ALA A 379 -8.22 -50.58 -15.05
C ALA A 379 -7.65 -49.14 -14.97
N GLU A 380 -7.51 -48.47 -16.11
CA GLU A 380 -7.11 -47.05 -16.19
C GLU A 380 -8.16 -46.13 -15.52
N ILE A 381 -9.44 -46.34 -15.80
CA ILE A 381 -10.56 -45.61 -15.17
C ILE A 381 -10.58 -45.83 -13.65
N ASP A 382 -10.30 -47.05 -13.17
CA ASP A 382 -10.24 -47.36 -11.73
C ASP A 382 -9.05 -46.69 -11.02
N VAL A 383 -7.94 -46.41 -11.71
CA VAL A 383 -6.83 -45.60 -11.18
C VAL A 383 -7.24 -44.13 -11.12
N LEU A 384 -7.73 -43.57 -12.23
CA LEU A 384 -8.19 -42.17 -12.31
C LEU A 384 -9.28 -41.86 -11.28
N LYS A 385 -10.16 -42.82 -10.99
CA LYS A 385 -11.18 -42.71 -9.94
C LYS A 385 -10.56 -42.61 -8.54
N LYS A 386 -9.55 -43.42 -8.22
CA LYS A 386 -8.84 -43.36 -6.93
C LYS A 386 -8.09 -42.05 -6.77
N ASP A 387 -7.48 -41.54 -7.84
CA ASP A 387 -6.77 -40.26 -7.82
C ASP A 387 -7.75 -39.09 -7.61
N LEU A 388 -8.93 -39.15 -8.25
CA LEU A 388 -10.01 -38.19 -8.03
C LEU A 388 -10.56 -38.23 -6.59
N GLU A 389 -10.71 -39.43 -6.01
CA GLU A 389 -11.12 -39.60 -4.61
C GLU A 389 -10.06 -39.03 -3.64
N GLN A 390 -8.77 -39.26 -3.90
CA GLN A 390 -7.67 -38.67 -3.12
C GLN A 390 -7.68 -37.13 -3.22
N GLU A 391 -7.76 -36.57 -4.42
CA GLU A 391 -7.78 -35.11 -4.63
C GLU A 391 -9.01 -34.47 -3.97
N ALA A 392 -10.16 -35.14 -3.97
CA ALA A 392 -11.35 -34.70 -3.24
C ALA A 392 -11.12 -34.65 -1.72
N THR A 393 -10.40 -35.61 -1.13
CA THR A 393 -10.06 -35.57 0.30
C THR A 393 -9.04 -34.47 0.63
N LEU A 394 -8.00 -34.28 -0.19
CA LEU A 394 -7.03 -33.19 -0.04
C LEU A 394 -7.70 -31.80 -0.16
N ARG A 395 -8.67 -31.68 -1.05
CA ARG A 395 -9.49 -30.47 -1.19
C ARG A 395 -10.35 -30.19 0.05
N ALA A 396 -10.95 -31.20 0.66
CA ALA A 396 -11.70 -31.04 1.91
C ALA A 396 -10.79 -30.64 3.09
N GLU A 397 -9.59 -31.21 3.18
CA GLU A 397 -8.58 -30.81 4.17
C GLU A 397 -8.07 -29.37 3.99
N THR A 398 -7.87 -28.92 2.74
CA THR A 398 -7.42 -27.55 2.48
C THR A 398 -8.54 -26.53 2.72
N GLU A 399 -9.80 -26.86 2.40
CA GLU A 399 -10.95 -26.01 2.69
C GLU A 399 -11.20 -25.86 4.20
N THR A 400 -11.03 -26.92 4.99
CA THR A 400 -11.14 -26.84 6.46
C THR A 400 -10.03 -25.97 7.06
N LYS A 401 -8.77 -26.15 6.65
CA LYS A 401 -7.64 -25.28 7.03
C LYS A 401 -7.87 -23.81 6.66
N LEU A 402 -8.47 -23.54 5.49
CA LEU A 402 -8.84 -22.19 5.06
C LEU A 402 -9.90 -21.57 5.99
N ARG A 403 -10.97 -22.31 6.32
CA ARG A 403 -12.03 -21.82 7.24
C ARG A 403 -11.48 -21.50 8.64
N GLU A 404 -10.53 -22.29 9.15
CA GLU A 404 -9.83 -22.02 10.42
C GLU A 404 -8.96 -20.75 10.36
N ALA A 405 -8.21 -20.57 9.27
CA ALA A 405 -7.40 -19.37 9.03
C ALA A 405 -8.27 -18.11 8.93
N GLU A 406 -9.38 -18.16 8.18
CA GLU A 406 -10.34 -17.05 8.11
C GLU A 406 -10.97 -16.73 9.47
N SER A 407 -11.34 -17.75 10.26
CA SER A 407 -11.88 -17.55 11.61
C SER A 407 -10.88 -16.84 12.52
N SER A 408 -9.62 -17.24 12.43
CA SER A 408 -8.50 -16.60 13.14
C SER A 408 -8.29 -15.16 12.69
N LEU A 409 -8.34 -14.89 11.38
CA LEU A 409 -8.23 -13.54 10.81
C LEU A 409 -9.39 -12.64 11.27
N ARG A 410 -10.64 -13.13 11.23
CA ARG A 410 -11.83 -12.41 11.74
C ARG A 410 -11.68 -12.07 13.23
N SER A 411 -11.14 -12.99 14.04
CA SER A 411 -10.85 -12.75 15.47
C SER A 411 -9.78 -11.66 15.67
N ILE A 412 -8.70 -11.68 14.88
CA ILE A 412 -7.64 -10.66 14.93
C ILE A 412 -8.16 -9.28 14.47
N GLN A 413 -8.94 -9.23 13.38
CA GLN A 413 -9.57 -8.00 12.90
C GLN A 413 -10.53 -7.42 13.94
N GLY A 414 -11.34 -8.24 14.61
CA GLY A 414 -12.22 -7.82 15.71
C GLY A 414 -11.44 -7.18 16.87
N LYS A 415 -10.35 -7.84 17.32
CA LYS A 415 -9.46 -7.30 18.37
C LYS A 415 -8.77 -6.00 17.95
N SER A 416 -8.30 -5.92 16.70
CA SER A 416 -7.69 -4.71 16.14
C SER A 416 -8.68 -3.55 16.12
N LYS A 417 -9.91 -3.77 15.62
CA LYS A 417 -10.97 -2.75 15.61
C LYS A 417 -11.34 -2.27 17.01
N GLN A 418 -11.42 -3.17 18.00
CA GLN A 418 -11.63 -2.79 19.40
C GLN A 418 -10.48 -1.97 19.99
N LEU A 419 -9.23 -2.30 19.64
CA LEU A 419 -8.05 -1.54 20.07
C LEU A 419 -8.03 -0.13 19.45
N ILE A 420 -8.34 -0.02 18.16
CA ILE A 420 -8.44 1.25 17.45
C ILE A 420 -9.51 2.15 18.09
N SER A 421 -10.72 1.62 18.36
CA SER A 421 -11.79 2.37 19.07
C SER A 421 -11.30 2.92 20.41
N LYS A 422 -10.67 2.08 21.24
CA LYS A 422 -10.12 2.49 22.55
C LYS A 422 -9.01 3.54 22.45
N MET A 423 -8.23 3.54 21.37
CA MET A 423 -7.22 4.56 21.13
C MET A 423 -7.83 5.87 20.62
N GLN A 424 -8.86 5.81 19.77
CA GLN A 424 -9.63 6.98 19.33
C GLN A 424 -10.34 7.66 20.52
N GLU A 425 -11.03 6.90 21.38
CA GLU A 425 -11.66 7.40 22.61
C GLU A 425 -10.65 8.13 23.51
N ARG A 426 -9.43 7.59 23.68
CA ARG A 426 -8.35 8.22 24.44
C ARG A 426 -7.81 9.49 23.80
N LEU A 427 -7.71 9.53 22.47
CA LEU A 427 -7.30 10.74 21.74
C LEU A 427 -8.34 11.86 21.93
N GLU A 428 -9.63 11.55 21.76
CA GLU A 428 -10.71 12.52 22.02
C GLU A 428 -10.72 13.03 23.48
N GLU A 429 -10.50 12.15 24.46
CA GLU A 429 -10.40 12.54 25.87
C GLU A 429 -9.23 13.50 26.10
N MET A 430 -8.08 13.23 25.46
CA MET A 430 -6.90 14.09 25.55
C MET A 430 -7.07 15.42 24.82
N ASP A 431 -7.72 15.47 23.67
CA ASP A 431 -8.02 16.71 22.96
C ASP A 431 -9.02 17.58 23.75
N LYS A 432 -10.04 16.98 24.38
CA LYS A 432 -10.95 17.68 25.31
C LYS A 432 -10.19 18.30 26.49
N LYS A 433 -9.24 17.56 27.08
CA LYS A 433 -8.36 18.06 28.15
C LYS A 433 -7.44 19.19 27.66
N LYS A 434 -6.84 19.04 26.48
CA LYS A 434 -5.98 20.06 25.86
C LYS A 434 -6.75 21.36 25.62
N SER A 435 -7.91 21.29 24.97
CA SER A 435 -8.76 22.47 24.70
C SER A 435 -9.17 23.20 25.99
N LYS A 436 -9.49 22.47 27.06
CA LYS A 436 -9.77 23.05 28.39
C LYS A 436 -8.56 23.80 28.95
N LEU A 437 -7.38 23.19 28.92
CA LEU A 437 -6.13 23.80 29.39
C LEU A 437 -5.72 25.02 28.54
N GLU A 438 -5.95 24.99 27.23
CA GLU A 438 -5.71 26.12 26.32
C GLU A 438 -6.63 27.30 26.66
N SER A 439 -7.92 27.05 26.92
CA SER A 439 -8.88 28.07 27.38
C SER A 439 -8.49 28.67 28.74
N GLU A 440 -8.12 27.82 29.71
CA GLU A 440 -7.63 28.26 31.02
C GLU A 440 -6.33 29.10 30.89
N ASN A 441 -5.39 28.69 30.03
CA ASN A 441 -4.17 29.44 29.78
C ASN A 441 -4.45 30.80 29.12
N HIS A 442 -5.40 30.87 28.19
CA HIS A 442 -5.82 32.11 27.56
C HIS A 442 -6.49 33.08 28.56
N ALA A 443 -7.38 32.58 29.41
CA ALA A 443 -8.02 33.36 30.47
C ALA A 443 -6.99 33.92 31.46
N LEU A 444 -6.01 33.10 31.88
CA LEU A 444 -4.91 33.53 32.75
C LEU A 444 -4.03 34.60 32.09
N ARG A 445 -3.67 34.45 30.80
CA ARG A 445 -2.92 35.47 30.06
C ARG A 445 -3.65 36.80 30.00
N THR A 446 -4.96 36.77 29.70
CA THR A 446 -5.82 37.96 29.68
C THR A 446 -5.88 38.62 31.06
N LYS A 447 -5.98 37.83 32.14
CA LYS A 447 -5.98 38.35 33.51
C LYS A 447 -4.63 38.98 33.90
N VAL A 448 -3.51 38.37 33.52
CA VAL A 448 -2.17 38.96 33.72
C VAL A 448 -2.04 40.28 32.95
N GLN A 449 -2.50 40.34 31.70
CA GLN A 449 -2.47 41.57 30.91
C GLN A 449 -3.30 42.70 31.54
N SER A 450 -4.51 42.40 32.04
CA SER A 450 -5.33 43.36 32.79
C SER A 450 -4.61 43.87 34.04
N LEU A 451 -4.04 42.97 34.85
CA LEU A 451 -3.34 43.34 36.07
C LEU A 451 -2.06 44.16 35.80
N GLN A 452 -1.39 43.92 34.67
CA GLN A 452 -0.25 44.75 34.25
C GLN A 452 -0.70 46.18 33.92
N VAL A 453 -1.81 46.36 33.19
CA VAL A 453 -2.37 47.68 32.90
C VAL A 453 -2.81 48.40 34.18
N ASP A 454 -3.45 47.70 35.12
CA ASP A 454 -3.86 48.24 36.41
C ASP A 454 -2.64 48.69 37.25
N LEU A 455 -1.54 47.94 37.19
CA LEU A 455 -0.26 48.27 37.84
C LEU A 455 0.40 49.50 37.18
N ASP A 456 0.53 49.52 35.85
CA ASP A 456 1.13 50.61 35.09
C ASP A 456 0.38 51.95 35.35
N ASN A 457 -0.95 51.90 35.40
CA ASN A 457 -1.81 53.01 35.79
C ASN A 457 -1.57 53.45 37.24
N SER A 458 -1.50 52.51 38.18
CA SER A 458 -1.25 52.79 39.60
C SER A 458 0.12 53.44 39.81
N GLU A 459 1.16 52.96 39.12
CA GLU A 459 2.48 53.58 39.12
C GLU A 459 2.47 54.98 38.50
N ALA A 460 1.69 55.21 37.43
CA ALA A 460 1.57 56.53 36.81
C ALA A 460 0.95 57.54 37.79
N VAL A 461 -0.14 57.16 38.47
CA VAL A 461 -0.78 57.98 39.51
C VAL A 461 0.19 58.26 40.67
N GLN A 462 0.97 57.27 41.12
CA GLN A 462 1.99 57.49 42.15
C GLN A 462 3.09 58.45 41.69
N ARG A 463 3.60 58.31 40.46
CA ARG A 463 4.60 59.22 39.87
C ARG A 463 4.08 60.66 39.83
N ASP A 464 2.82 60.86 39.45
CA ASP A 464 2.24 62.20 39.34
C ASP A 464 1.88 62.81 40.71
N PHE A 465 1.47 62.00 41.69
CA PHE A 465 1.31 62.44 43.08
C PHE A 465 2.65 62.90 43.69
N VAL A 466 3.75 62.19 43.41
CA VAL A 466 5.10 62.60 43.83
C VAL A 466 5.52 63.92 43.17
N LYS A 467 5.29 64.10 41.85
CA LYS A 467 5.56 65.38 41.17
C LYS A 467 4.73 66.53 41.75
N LEU A 468 3.44 66.30 42.00
CA LEU A 468 2.53 67.33 42.51
C LEU A 468 2.90 67.75 43.94
N SER A 469 3.21 66.80 44.81
CA SER A 469 3.64 67.08 46.19
C SER A 469 4.99 67.81 46.24
N GLN A 470 5.97 67.45 45.39
CA GLN A 470 7.22 68.20 45.24
C GLN A 470 6.99 69.62 44.71
N SER A 471 6.15 69.79 43.69
CA SER A 471 5.79 71.10 43.14
C SER A 471 5.13 71.99 44.19
N LEU A 472 4.19 71.44 44.97
CA LEU A 472 3.54 72.13 46.07
C LEU A 472 4.52 72.52 47.18
N GLN A 473 5.45 71.64 47.57
CA GLN A 473 6.51 71.98 48.53
C GLN A 473 7.39 73.15 48.04
N ILE A 474 7.79 73.14 46.76
CA ILE A 474 8.56 74.23 46.15
C ILE A 474 7.75 75.54 46.13
N GLN A 475 6.45 75.49 45.84
CA GLN A 475 5.57 76.67 45.87
C GLN A 475 5.40 77.21 47.30
N LEU A 476 5.16 76.36 48.29
CA LEU A 476 5.03 76.75 49.70
C LEU A 476 6.32 77.36 50.24
N GLU A 477 7.47 76.81 49.88
CA GLU A 477 8.77 77.34 50.29
C GLU A 477 9.07 78.70 49.64
N LYS A 478 8.73 78.88 48.35
CA LYS A 478 8.78 80.21 47.69
C LYS A 478 7.88 81.24 48.37
N ILE A 479 6.69 80.84 48.83
CA ILE A 479 5.78 81.74 49.56
C ILE A 479 6.39 82.13 50.91
N ARG A 480 6.90 81.16 51.70
CA ARG A 480 7.57 81.43 52.99
C ARG A 480 8.76 82.38 52.85
N GLN A 481 9.59 82.19 51.82
CA GLN A 481 10.72 83.08 51.55
C GLN A 481 10.25 84.50 51.16
N ALA A 482 9.15 84.62 50.42
CA ALA A 482 8.54 85.93 50.08
C ALA A 482 7.83 86.60 51.27
N GLU A 483 7.39 85.86 52.29
CA GLU A 483 6.81 86.40 53.52
C GLU A 483 7.86 86.89 54.52
N ASN A 484 9.13 86.50 54.39
CA ASN A 484 10.19 86.94 55.30
C ASN A 484 10.66 88.39 55.04
N GLU A 485 10.21 89.01 53.93
CA GLU A 485 10.39 90.44 53.61
C GLU A 485 9.05 91.19 53.54
N VAL A 486 8.32 91.28 54.67
CA VAL A 486 7.17 92.22 54.79
C VAL A 486 7.68 93.67 54.86
N ARG A 487 8.18 94.19 53.74
CA ARG A 487 8.46 95.62 53.58
C ARG A 487 7.14 96.36 53.43
N TRP A 488 6.80 97.20 54.40
CA TRP A 488 5.72 98.17 54.26
C TRP A 488 6.03 99.08 53.05
N GLN A 489 5.19 99.02 52.01
CA GLN A 489 5.44 99.79 50.79
C GLN A 489 5.20 101.28 51.07
N HIS A 490 6.12 102.14 50.62
CA HIS A 490 5.90 103.58 50.69
C HIS A 490 4.91 104.00 49.59
N GLU A 491 4.12 105.04 49.87
CA GLU A 491 3.07 105.49 48.94
C GLU A 491 3.65 106.05 47.64
N ASP A 492 4.90 106.51 47.64
CA ASP A 492 5.58 107.06 46.47
C ASP A 492 6.14 105.96 45.53
N ASP A 493 6.30 104.72 46.01
CA ASP A 493 6.91 103.61 45.24
C ASP A 493 5.90 102.84 44.37
N ILE A 494 4.59 103.10 44.51
CA ILE A 494 3.52 102.24 43.96
C ILE A 494 2.45 103.06 43.25
N ASP A 495 2.44 103.04 41.92
CA ASP A 495 1.45 103.74 41.10
C ASP A 495 0.16 102.96 40.84
N ASP A 496 0.20 101.62 40.90
CA ASP A 496 -0.94 100.74 40.65
C ASP A 496 -1.37 99.92 41.87
N CYS A 497 -2.66 99.67 42.01
CA CYS A 497 -3.18 98.78 43.05
C CYS A 497 -2.63 97.36 42.90
N ASN A 498 -1.96 96.83 43.94
CA ASN A 498 -1.28 95.54 43.89
C ASN A 498 -2.20 94.36 43.48
N ASN A 499 -3.51 94.45 43.75
CA ASN A 499 -4.49 93.44 43.31
C ASN A 499 -5.01 93.70 41.88
N CYS A 500 -5.94 94.64 41.70
CA CYS A 500 -6.63 94.88 40.43
C CYS A 500 -5.84 95.63 39.34
N LYS A 501 -4.57 96.00 39.61
CA LYS A 501 -3.66 96.72 38.68
C LYS A 501 -4.23 98.02 38.09
N GLN A 502 -5.17 98.64 38.79
CA GLN A 502 -5.72 99.94 38.44
C GLN A 502 -4.84 101.06 39.01
N PRO A 503 -4.51 102.10 38.23
CA PRO A 503 -3.68 103.21 38.69
C PRO A 503 -4.36 104.01 39.80
N PHE A 504 -3.55 104.53 40.71
CA PHE A 504 -3.97 105.45 41.75
C PHE A 504 -4.12 106.88 41.21
N SER A 505 -4.96 107.66 41.86
CA SER A 505 -5.26 109.04 41.45
C SER A 505 -5.71 109.87 42.64
N VAL A 506 -5.93 111.18 42.44
CA VAL A 506 -6.40 112.08 43.51
C VAL A 506 -7.75 111.61 44.12
N THR A 507 -8.59 110.96 43.31
CA THR A 507 -9.86 110.35 43.76
C THR A 507 -9.69 108.90 44.25
N LYS A 508 -8.78 108.13 43.66
CA LYS A 508 -8.49 106.73 44.05
C LYS A 508 -7.27 106.66 44.97
N ARG A 509 -7.50 106.80 46.28
CA ARG A 509 -6.45 106.83 47.31
C ARG A 509 -5.81 105.46 47.57
N LYS A 510 -4.57 105.51 48.06
CA LYS A 510 -3.72 104.36 48.41
C LYS A 510 -4.09 103.82 49.81
N HIS A 511 -4.12 102.49 49.98
CA HIS A 511 -4.44 101.84 51.25
C HIS A 511 -3.60 100.57 51.46
N HIS A 512 -2.85 100.49 52.57
CA HIS A 512 -2.06 99.30 52.88
C HIS A 512 -2.91 98.12 53.36
N CYS A 513 -2.54 96.91 52.95
CA CYS A 513 -2.94 95.69 53.65
C CYS A 513 -2.14 95.60 54.95
N ARG A 514 -2.82 95.52 56.10
CA ARG A 514 -2.16 95.49 57.42
C ARG A 514 -1.48 94.15 57.74
N HIS A 515 -1.63 93.14 56.87
CA HIS A 515 -0.92 91.86 56.99
C HIS A 515 0.34 91.82 56.11
N CYS A 516 0.24 92.08 54.81
CA CYS A 516 1.37 91.96 53.87
C CYS A 516 2.08 93.29 53.53
N GLY A 517 1.66 94.42 54.12
CA GLY A 517 2.33 95.72 53.95
C GLY A 517 2.20 96.37 52.56
N ARG A 518 1.60 95.70 51.58
CA ARG A 518 1.44 96.19 50.19
C ARG A 518 0.27 97.16 50.04
N ILE A 519 0.31 98.00 49.00
CA ILE A 519 -0.67 99.06 48.72
C ILE A 519 -1.76 98.62 47.73
N PHE A 520 -3.01 98.92 48.05
CA PHE A 520 -4.22 98.56 47.33
C PHE A 520 -5.21 99.74 47.27
N CYS A 521 -6.24 99.64 46.43
CA CYS A 521 -7.38 100.56 46.46
C CYS A 521 -8.44 100.13 47.49
N ALA A 522 -9.42 101.00 47.74
CA ALA A 522 -10.47 100.77 48.74
C ALA A 522 -11.26 99.48 48.46
N ASP A 523 -11.59 99.25 47.18
CA ASP A 523 -12.37 98.10 46.70
C ASP A 523 -11.66 96.77 47.01
N CYS A 524 -10.33 96.75 46.90
CA CYS A 524 -9.48 95.59 47.20
C CYS A 524 -9.02 95.52 48.68
N THR A 525 -9.54 96.39 49.56
CA THR A 525 -9.31 96.39 51.02
C THR A 525 -10.61 96.65 51.80
N THR A 526 -11.70 96.06 51.29
CA THR A 526 -13.03 96.06 51.92
C THR A 526 -13.06 95.18 53.17
N LYS A 527 -12.36 94.04 53.14
CA LYS A 527 -12.35 93.05 54.22
C LYS A 527 -11.38 93.41 55.35
N SER A 528 -11.72 92.98 56.57
CA SER A 528 -10.90 93.19 57.77
C SER A 528 -10.79 91.89 58.56
N VAL A 529 -9.64 91.69 59.20
CA VAL A 529 -9.36 90.54 60.07
C VAL A 529 -8.95 91.03 61.46
N VAL A 530 -9.17 90.20 62.48
CA VAL A 530 -8.68 90.50 63.84
C VAL A 530 -7.19 90.17 63.88
N SER A 531 -6.35 91.16 64.18
CA SER A 531 -4.89 90.99 64.13
C SER A 531 -4.14 91.84 65.17
N GLY A 532 -2.89 91.47 65.42
CA GLY A 532 -2.00 92.05 66.44
C GLY A 532 -2.36 91.66 67.89
N PRO A 533 -1.46 91.96 68.85
CA PRO A 533 -1.61 91.53 70.25
C PRO A 533 -2.82 92.15 70.98
N ASN A 534 -3.41 93.20 70.41
CA ASN A 534 -4.58 93.90 70.97
C ASN A 534 -5.89 93.55 70.25
N PHE A 535 -5.93 92.47 69.45
CA PHE A 535 -7.12 91.96 68.75
C PHE A 535 -7.94 93.04 68.02
N ARG A 536 -7.27 93.95 67.29
CA ARG A 536 -7.95 95.03 66.58
C ARG A 536 -8.35 94.58 65.17
N GLN A 537 -9.47 95.11 64.68
CA GLN A 537 -9.84 94.94 63.28
C GLN A 537 -8.84 95.69 62.38
N ALA A 538 -8.22 94.96 61.47
CA ALA A 538 -7.19 95.44 60.57
C ALA A 538 -7.61 95.13 59.12
N LYS A 539 -7.66 96.17 58.27
CA LYS A 539 -7.98 96.02 56.85
C LYS A 539 -6.90 95.24 56.12
N VAL A 540 -7.31 94.25 55.33
CA VAL A 540 -6.42 93.39 54.54
C VAL A 540 -6.92 93.27 53.11
N CYS A 541 -6.03 92.90 52.19
CA CYS A 541 -6.43 92.53 50.84
C CYS A 541 -7.08 91.15 50.80
N ASP A 542 -7.81 90.86 49.72
CA ASP A 542 -8.57 89.62 49.57
C ASP A 542 -7.72 88.35 49.73
N VAL A 543 -6.51 88.33 49.16
CA VAL A 543 -5.56 87.22 49.29
C VAL A 543 -5.20 86.97 50.77
N CYS A 544 -4.84 88.03 51.49
CA CYS A 544 -4.52 87.94 52.93
C CYS A 544 -5.74 87.59 53.79
N HIS A 545 -6.95 87.96 53.38
CA HIS A 545 -8.16 87.52 54.06
C HIS A 545 -8.36 86.01 53.93
N THR A 546 -8.22 85.45 52.72
CA THR A 546 -8.29 83.99 52.51
C THR A 546 -7.21 83.23 53.29
N ILE A 547 -6.00 83.78 53.41
CA ILE A 547 -4.91 83.14 54.18
C ILE A 547 -5.17 83.18 55.70
N LEU A 548 -5.71 84.28 56.22
CA LEU A 548 -5.88 84.48 57.67
C LEU A 548 -7.22 84.00 58.24
N VAL A 549 -8.25 83.84 57.41
CA VAL A 549 -9.59 83.40 57.84
C VAL A 549 -9.84 81.99 57.31
N LYS A 550 -9.85 81.01 58.22
CA LYS A 550 -9.95 79.57 57.88
C LYS A 550 -11.19 79.20 57.04
N ASP A 551 -12.29 79.90 57.26
CA ASP A 551 -13.59 79.64 56.63
C ASP A 551 -13.85 80.57 55.42
N ALA A 552 -12.86 81.35 54.98
CA ALA A 552 -12.99 82.19 53.80
C ALA A 552 -12.90 81.37 52.52
N THR A 553 -13.77 81.67 51.56
CA THR A 553 -13.67 81.11 50.20
C THR A 553 -12.28 81.36 49.62
N PRO A 554 -11.68 80.38 48.90
CA PRO A 554 -10.41 80.57 48.23
C PRO A 554 -10.44 81.80 47.32
N TYR A 555 -9.39 82.63 47.34
CA TYR A 555 -9.31 83.86 46.54
C TYR A 555 -9.54 83.63 45.03
N PHE A 556 -9.19 82.43 44.55
CA PHE A 556 -9.34 82.01 43.16
C PHE A 556 -10.70 81.37 42.83
N SER A 557 -11.62 81.27 43.80
CA SER A 557 -12.96 80.74 43.58
C SER A 557 -13.92 81.86 43.18
N THR A 558 -14.40 81.84 41.94
CA THR A 558 -15.44 82.74 41.43
C THR A 558 -16.86 82.25 41.75
N ASP A 559 -16.99 81.01 42.20
CA ASP A 559 -18.26 80.36 42.50
C ASP A 559 -18.52 80.33 44.02
N PRO A 560 -19.78 80.40 44.47
CA PRO A 560 -20.11 80.27 45.88
C PRO A 560 -19.69 78.89 46.43
N PRO A 561 -19.33 78.79 47.72
CA PRO A 561 -18.88 77.54 48.29
C PRO A 561 -19.99 76.50 48.22
N ALA A 562 -19.69 75.33 47.63
CA ALA A 562 -20.61 74.21 47.63
C ALA A 562 -20.94 73.81 49.08
N THR A 563 -22.23 73.78 49.41
CA THR A 563 -22.71 73.23 50.67
C THR A 563 -22.38 71.74 50.73
N PRO A 564 -21.83 71.22 51.83
CA PRO A 564 -21.54 69.80 51.96
C PRO A 564 -22.84 69.01 52.21
N ASP A 565 -23.11 68.05 51.33
CA ASP A 565 -23.96 66.88 51.54
C ASP A 565 -23.08 65.62 51.31
#